data_AF-A0A1Y5HUG0-F1
#
_entry.id   AF-A0A1Y5HUG0-F1
#
_cell.length_a   1.000
_cell.length_b   1.000
_cell.length_c   1.000
_cell.angle_alpha   90.00
_cell.angle_beta   90.00
_cell.angle_gamma   90.00
#
_symmetry.space_group_name_H-M   'P 1'
#
loop_
_entity.id
_entity.type
_entity.pdbx_description
1 polymer ?
#
loop_
_entity_poly.entity_id
_entity_poly.type
_entity_poly.pdbx_seq_one_letter_code
_entity_poly.pdbx_strand_id
1 'polypeptide(L)'
;MTKQTPTIIYTETDEAPALATFSLLPIIQAFAKSADITIETRDISLAGRIIANFPDNLSADQQQSNALAELGELAKTPNANIIKLPNISASVPQLVAAIKELQSHGYDLPDYPEDPASEAEADIKARYGKILGSAVNPVLREGNSDRRVAGPVKQYAKNNPHSMGEWKADSASHVANMSGGDFYGSEQSAVMQKADDVRIELVKASGDVEVLKASTALQTKEVIDSAVMSCSA
;
A
#
# COMPACT_ATOMS: atom_id res chain seq x y z
N MET A 1 35.11 8.50 12.23
CA MET A 1 33.79 8.03 11.75
C MET A 1 32.97 7.70 12.99
N THR A 2 31.94 8.49 13.29
CA THR A 2 31.04 8.21 14.41
C THR A 2 30.30 6.89 14.14
N LYS A 3 30.45 5.93 15.04
CA LYS A 3 29.84 4.60 14.94
C LYS A 3 28.32 4.78 15.05
N GLN A 4 27.61 4.78 13.92
CA GLN A 4 26.15 4.88 13.91
C GLN A 4 25.59 3.57 14.45
N THR A 5 24.78 3.62 15.50
CA THR A 5 24.13 2.45 16.07
C THR A 5 23.18 1.85 15.02
N PRO A 6 23.26 0.55 14.69
CA PRO A 6 22.32 -0.08 13.77
C PRO A 6 20.89 0.04 14.30
N THR A 7 19.99 0.55 13.47
CA THR A 7 18.57 0.71 13.80
C THR A 7 17.72 -0.21 12.93
N ILE A 8 16.76 -0.89 13.56
CA ILE A 8 15.68 -1.59 12.88
C ILE A 8 14.41 -0.78 13.09
N ILE A 9 13.68 -0.51 12.01
CA ILE A 9 12.35 0.09 12.08
C ILE A 9 11.30 -1.02 12.17
N TYR A 10 10.45 -0.96 13.20
CA TYR A 10 9.33 -1.85 13.41
C TYR A 10 8.02 -1.10 13.12
N THR A 11 7.25 -1.53 12.13
CA THR A 11 6.03 -0.80 11.76
C THR A 11 4.92 -1.00 12.77
N GLU A 12 4.38 0.08 13.31
CA GLU A 12 3.08 0.08 13.98
C GLU A 12 1.99 0.10 12.90
N THR A 13 1.00 -0.77 13.05
CA THR A 13 0.01 -1.08 12.00
C THR A 13 -1.39 -1.09 12.61
N ASP A 14 -2.27 -1.97 12.12
CA ASP A 14 -3.69 -1.95 12.45
C ASP A 14 -4.12 -3.27 13.12
N GLU A 15 -5.28 -3.24 13.78
CA GLU A 15 -6.02 -4.44 14.21
C GLU A 15 -5.18 -5.45 15.01
N ALA A 16 -5.20 -6.73 14.63
CA ALA A 16 -4.53 -7.79 15.37
C ALA A 16 -2.99 -7.66 15.38
N PRO A 17 -2.30 -7.36 14.26
CA PRO A 17 -0.86 -7.06 14.29
C PRO A 17 -0.48 -5.90 15.21
N ALA A 18 -1.29 -4.85 15.29
CA ALA A 18 -1.06 -3.75 16.23
C ALA A 18 -1.11 -4.24 17.68
N LEU A 19 -2.17 -4.96 18.07
CA LEU A 19 -2.30 -5.54 19.42
C LEU A 19 -1.13 -6.49 19.76
N ALA A 20 -0.72 -7.33 18.81
CA ALA A 20 0.42 -8.23 19.01
C ALA A 20 1.73 -7.46 19.21
N THR A 21 1.89 -6.32 18.54
CA THR A 21 3.07 -5.44 18.67
C THR A 21 3.21 -4.90 20.09
N PHE A 22 2.11 -4.48 20.73
CA PHE A 22 2.14 -4.03 22.14
C PHE A 22 2.69 -5.09 23.11
N SER A 23 2.48 -6.38 22.81
CA SER A 23 3.04 -7.47 23.63
C SER A 23 4.46 -7.83 23.25
N LEU A 24 4.77 -7.94 21.94
CA LEU A 24 6.00 -8.54 21.46
C LEU A 24 7.14 -7.53 21.34
N LEU A 25 6.86 -6.28 20.99
CA LEU A 25 7.88 -5.26 20.73
C LEU A 25 8.77 -4.98 21.96
N PRO A 26 8.24 -4.86 23.20
CA PRO A 26 9.08 -4.67 24.38
C PRO A 26 10.08 -5.82 24.60
N ILE A 27 9.68 -7.05 24.26
CA ILE A 27 10.55 -8.23 24.33
C ILE A 27 11.65 -8.11 23.27
N ILE A 28 11.30 -7.80 22.02
CA ILE A 28 12.28 -7.62 20.94
C ILE A 28 13.31 -6.53 21.31
N GLN A 29 12.84 -5.39 21.81
CA GLN A 29 13.69 -4.29 22.26
C GLN A 29 14.67 -4.71 23.36
N ALA A 30 14.21 -5.45 24.37
CA ALA A 30 15.05 -5.94 25.46
C ALA A 30 16.18 -6.87 24.96
N PHE A 31 15.87 -7.77 24.03
CA PHE A 31 16.87 -8.68 23.43
C PHE A 31 17.81 -7.97 22.44
N ALA A 32 17.30 -7.04 21.63
CA ALA A 32 18.11 -6.30 20.66
C ALA A 32 19.17 -5.43 21.34
N LYS A 33 18.87 -4.90 22.54
CA LYS A 33 19.79 -4.09 23.32
C LYS A 33 21.11 -4.80 23.66
N SER A 34 21.11 -6.13 23.86
CA SER A 34 22.35 -6.86 24.14
C SER A 34 23.31 -6.94 22.95
N ALA A 35 22.83 -6.58 21.74
CA ALA A 35 23.62 -6.55 20.51
C ALA A 35 23.89 -5.11 20.02
N ASP A 36 23.63 -4.09 20.85
CA ASP A 36 23.72 -2.67 20.47
C ASP A 36 22.88 -2.33 19.23
N ILE A 37 21.68 -2.92 19.11
CA ILE A 37 20.71 -2.63 18.05
C ILE A 37 19.57 -1.81 18.63
N THR A 38 19.27 -0.67 18.00
CA THR A 38 18.11 0.16 18.32
C THR A 38 16.88 -0.35 17.57
N ILE A 39 15.74 -0.45 18.23
CA ILE A 39 14.45 -0.69 17.56
C ILE A 39 13.61 0.59 17.70
N GLU A 40 13.32 1.23 16.58
CA GLU A 40 12.40 2.38 16.53
C GLU A 40 11.09 1.98 15.87
N THR A 41 10.00 2.69 16.20
CA THR A 41 8.72 2.50 15.53
C THR A 41 8.44 3.59 14.52
N ARG A 42 7.61 3.25 13.54
CA ARG A 42 6.99 4.18 12.59
C ARG A 42 5.54 3.78 12.41
N ASP A 43 4.63 4.71 12.67
CA ASP A 43 3.19 4.49 12.57
C ASP A 43 2.73 4.61 11.12
N ILE A 44 2.33 3.48 10.55
CA ILE A 44 1.73 3.40 9.21
C ILE A 44 0.29 2.88 9.25
N SER A 45 -0.33 2.93 10.44
CA SER A 45 -1.75 2.63 10.61
C SER A 45 -2.62 3.51 9.70
N LEU A 46 -3.86 3.07 9.47
CA LEU A 46 -4.83 3.87 8.75
C LEU A 46 -5.04 5.24 9.43
N ALA A 47 -5.17 5.26 10.76
CA ALA A 47 -5.37 6.48 11.53
C ALA A 47 -4.18 7.44 11.40
N GLY A 48 -2.95 6.95 11.62
CA GLY A 48 -1.75 7.78 11.51
C GLY A 48 -1.54 8.35 10.12
N ARG A 49 -1.83 7.56 9.07
CA ARG A 49 -1.77 8.04 7.67
C ARG A 49 -2.85 9.08 7.36
N ILE A 50 -4.05 8.97 7.93
CA ILE A 50 -5.08 10.02 7.82
C ILE A 50 -4.57 11.31 8.44
N ILE A 51 -4.15 11.27 9.71
CA ILE A 51 -3.65 12.43 10.46
C ILE A 51 -2.51 13.13 9.69
N ALA A 52 -1.54 12.37 9.20
CA ALA A 52 -0.38 12.91 8.49
C ALA A 52 -0.69 13.59 7.14
N ASN A 53 -1.87 13.37 6.54
CA ASN A 53 -2.27 13.99 5.27
C ASN A 53 -3.20 15.20 5.43
N PHE A 54 -3.64 15.50 6.66
CA PHE A 54 -4.47 16.67 6.96
C PHE A 54 -3.89 17.51 8.12
N PRO A 55 -2.59 17.86 8.10
CA PRO A 55 -2.00 18.63 9.20
C PRO A 55 -2.63 20.02 9.34
N ASP A 56 -3.09 20.63 8.24
CA ASP A 56 -3.71 21.96 8.21
C ASP A 56 -5.05 22.02 8.96
N ASN A 57 -5.67 20.87 9.21
CA ASN A 57 -6.91 20.71 9.95
C ASN A 57 -6.68 20.47 11.44
N LEU A 58 -5.44 20.29 11.87
CA LEU A 58 -5.12 19.78 13.19
C LEU A 58 -4.29 20.77 14.01
N SER A 59 -4.50 20.77 15.32
CA SER A 59 -3.63 21.51 16.24
C SER A 59 -2.22 20.92 16.25
N ALA A 60 -1.24 21.71 16.66
CA ALA A 60 0.18 21.31 16.64
C ALA A 60 0.47 20.04 17.47
N ASP A 61 -0.32 19.77 18.52
CA ASP A 61 -0.23 18.58 19.36
C ASP A 61 -0.95 17.34 18.78
N GLN A 62 -1.89 17.53 17.85
CA GLN A 62 -2.58 16.45 17.14
C GLN A 62 -1.85 16.01 15.88
N GLN A 63 -0.97 16.86 15.33
CA GLN A 63 -0.21 16.55 14.13
C GLN A 63 0.78 15.40 14.36
N GLN A 64 0.94 14.57 13.31
CA GLN A 64 1.91 13.48 13.28
C GLN A 64 2.78 13.61 12.03
N SER A 65 4.02 13.13 12.12
CA SER A 65 4.90 13.11 10.95
C SER A 65 4.41 12.10 9.92
N ASN A 66 4.70 12.36 8.65
CA ASN A 66 4.35 11.43 7.58
C ASN A 66 5.33 10.25 7.55
N ALA A 67 5.14 9.32 8.47
CA ALA A 67 6.03 8.17 8.66
C ALA A 67 6.13 7.29 7.41
N LEU A 68 5.06 7.20 6.60
CA LEU A 68 5.11 6.45 5.34
C LEU A 68 6.05 7.10 4.33
N ALA A 69 6.02 8.43 4.20
CA ALA A 69 6.95 9.16 3.35
C ALA A 69 8.40 9.02 3.86
N GLU A 70 8.63 9.15 5.17
CA GLU A 70 9.94 8.93 5.80
C GLU A 70 10.48 7.52 5.50
N LEU A 71 9.63 6.50 5.63
CA LEU A 71 10.01 5.12 5.34
C LEU A 71 10.30 4.89 3.85
N GLY A 72 9.58 5.56 2.95
CA GLY A 72 9.84 5.52 1.51
C GLY A 72 11.21 6.09 1.16
N GLU A 73 11.61 7.20 1.80
CA GLU A 73 12.96 7.73 1.63
C GLU A 73 14.01 6.82 2.28
N LEU A 74 13.74 6.27 3.46
CA LEU A 74 14.64 5.32 4.11
C LEU A 74 14.89 4.08 3.24
N ALA A 75 13.85 3.52 2.62
CA ALA A 75 13.93 2.32 1.78
C ALA A 75 14.87 2.48 0.56
N LYS A 76 15.14 3.72 0.14
CA LYS A 76 16.08 4.06 -0.94
C LYS A 76 17.53 4.18 -0.45
N THR A 77 17.78 4.00 0.84
CA THR A 77 19.12 4.09 1.44
C THR A 77 19.69 2.70 1.76
N PRO A 78 21.02 2.52 1.72
CA PRO A 78 21.65 1.25 2.12
C PRO A 78 21.45 0.86 3.59
N ASN A 79 21.06 1.83 4.43
CA ASN A 79 20.88 1.63 5.87
C ASN A 79 19.45 1.16 6.22
N ALA A 80 18.57 0.99 5.23
CA ALA A 80 17.20 0.54 5.46
C ALA A 80 17.16 -0.86 6.10
N ASN A 81 16.59 -0.95 7.29
CA ASN A 81 16.25 -2.23 7.92
C ASN A 81 14.85 -2.12 8.51
N ILE A 82 13.85 -2.61 7.79
CA ILE A 82 12.43 -2.40 8.08
C ILE A 82 11.74 -3.75 8.26
N ILE A 83 11.16 -3.96 9.45
CA ILE A 83 10.25 -5.06 9.74
C ILE A 83 8.82 -4.56 9.50
N LYS A 84 8.23 -5.00 8.39
CA LYS A 84 6.88 -4.62 7.96
C LYS A 84 5.85 -5.68 8.38
N LEU A 85 4.92 -5.29 9.25
CA LEU A 85 3.79 -6.12 9.66
C LEU A 85 2.59 -5.93 8.72
N PRO A 86 1.61 -6.85 8.66
CA PRO A 86 0.38 -6.62 7.89
C PRO A 86 -0.35 -5.34 8.34
N ASN A 87 -0.93 -4.61 7.39
CA ASN A 87 -1.68 -3.36 7.64
C ASN A 87 -2.95 -3.32 6.78
N ILE A 88 -3.87 -2.41 7.10
CA ILE A 88 -5.10 -2.19 6.32
C ILE A 88 -4.78 -1.52 4.97
N SER A 89 -5.18 -2.19 3.88
CA SER A 89 -5.42 -1.55 2.60
C SER A 89 -6.87 -1.09 2.56
N ALA A 90 -7.11 0.17 2.91
CA ALA A 90 -8.43 0.64 3.30
C ALA A 90 -9.42 0.62 2.13
N SER A 91 -10.57 -0.02 2.34
CA SER A 91 -11.78 0.22 1.56
C SER A 91 -12.42 1.55 1.95
N VAL A 92 -13.33 2.07 1.12
CA VAL A 92 -14.08 3.30 1.43
C VAL A 92 -14.82 3.20 2.78
N PRO A 93 -15.56 2.11 3.10
CA PRO A 93 -16.21 2.00 4.41
C PRO A 93 -15.24 2.04 5.60
N GLN A 94 -14.07 1.41 5.49
CA GLN A 94 -13.05 1.43 6.54
C GLN A 94 -12.45 2.82 6.72
N LEU A 95 -12.19 3.54 5.61
CA LEU A 95 -11.73 4.92 5.66
C LEU A 95 -12.75 5.81 6.39
N VAL A 96 -14.03 5.76 5.98
CA VAL A 96 -15.11 6.56 6.59
C VAL A 96 -15.27 6.23 8.07
N ALA A 97 -15.16 4.95 8.45
CA ALA A 97 -15.21 4.55 9.85
C ALA A 97 -14.05 5.14 10.67
N ALA A 98 -12.81 5.07 10.15
CA ALA A 98 -11.64 5.63 10.81
C ALA A 98 -11.71 7.16 10.95
N ILE A 99 -12.21 7.86 9.92
CA ILE A 99 -12.43 9.32 9.96
C ILE A 99 -13.42 9.65 11.09
N LYS A 100 -14.55 8.96 11.16
CA LYS A 100 -15.57 9.17 12.20
C LYS A 100 -15.04 8.88 13.60
N GLU A 101 -14.24 7.83 13.76
CA GLU A 101 -13.59 7.52 15.03
C GLU A 101 -12.64 8.64 15.45
N LEU A 102 -11.76 9.09 14.57
CA LEU A 102 -10.86 10.22 14.82
C LEU A 102 -11.60 11.51 15.14
N GLN A 103 -12.66 11.84 14.40
CA GLN A 103 -13.52 12.99 14.68
C GLN A 103 -14.14 12.90 16.09
N SER A 104 -14.58 11.70 16.50
CA SER A 104 -15.10 11.48 17.86
C SER A 104 -14.04 11.68 18.96
N HIS A 105 -12.76 11.58 18.61
CA HIS A 105 -11.61 11.89 19.46
C HIS A 105 -11.11 13.34 19.33
N GLY A 106 -11.83 14.19 18.60
CA GLY A 106 -11.56 15.63 18.52
C GLY A 106 -10.61 16.07 17.40
N TYR A 107 -10.33 15.20 16.43
CA TYR A 107 -9.59 15.58 15.22
C TYR A 107 -10.55 16.25 14.21
N ASP A 108 -10.30 17.50 13.84
CA ASP A 108 -11.17 18.28 12.92
C ASP A 108 -10.96 17.92 11.43
N LEU A 109 -11.04 16.62 11.14
CA LEU A 109 -10.82 16.07 9.81
C LEU A 109 -12.07 16.22 8.93
N PRO A 110 -11.92 16.59 7.65
CA PRO A 110 -13.06 16.64 6.73
C PRO A 110 -13.61 15.24 6.45
N ASP A 111 -14.92 15.15 6.24
CA ASP A 111 -15.57 13.93 5.76
C ASP A 111 -15.05 13.53 4.36
N TYR A 112 -15.18 12.24 4.01
CA TYR A 112 -14.84 11.75 2.68
C TYR A 112 -15.97 12.07 1.68
N PRO A 113 -15.74 12.92 0.66
CA PRO A 113 -16.78 13.24 -0.32
C PRO A 113 -16.78 12.18 -1.44
N GLU A 114 -17.76 11.28 -1.40
CA GLU A 114 -17.93 10.25 -2.42
C GLU A 114 -18.14 10.86 -3.82
N ASP A 115 -18.98 11.89 -3.92
CA ASP A 115 -19.27 12.63 -5.15
C ASP A 115 -18.93 14.12 -4.97
N PRO A 116 -17.68 14.54 -5.23
CA PRO A 116 -17.24 15.91 -4.97
C PRO A 116 -17.94 16.89 -5.92
N ALA A 117 -18.54 17.94 -5.37
CA ALA A 117 -19.25 19.01 -6.07
C ALA A 117 -18.48 20.34 -6.11
N SER A 118 -17.28 20.38 -5.53
CA SER A 118 -16.42 21.57 -5.50
C SER A 118 -14.94 21.22 -5.62
N GLU A 119 -14.11 22.23 -5.95
CA GLU A 119 -12.65 22.06 -5.97
C GLU A 119 -12.08 21.67 -4.59
N ALA A 120 -12.67 22.21 -3.51
CA ALA A 120 -12.27 21.86 -2.15
C ALA A 120 -12.56 20.38 -1.83
N GLU A 121 -13.74 19.88 -2.19
CA GLU A 121 -14.08 18.46 -2.02
C GLU A 121 -13.25 17.56 -2.94
N ALA A 122 -12.91 18.01 -4.15
CA ALA A 122 -12.04 17.29 -5.06
C ALA A 122 -10.62 17.14 -4.47
N ASP A 123 -10.09 18.19 -3.85
CA ASP A 123 -8.80 18.14 -3.15
C ASP A 123 -8.85 17.22 -1.93
N ILE A 124 -9.90 17.29 -1.11
CA ILE A 124 -10.10 16.37 0.04
C ILE A 124 -10.14 14.91 -0.46
N LYS A 125 -10.93 14.62 -1.51
CA LYS A 125 -11.00 13.29 -2.11
C LYS A 125 -9.65 12.83 -2.63
N ALA A 126 -8.89 13.72 -3.26
CA ALA A 126 -7.56 13.41 -3.78
C ALA A 126 -6.57 13.08 -2.65
N ARG A 127 -6.59 13.82 -1.53
CA ARG A 127 -5.77 13.53 -0.34
C ARG A 127 -6.13 12.19 0.28
N TYR A 128 -7.41 11.89 0.49
CA TYR A 128 -7.85 10.58 0.94
C TYR A 128 -7.56 9.46 -0.08
N GLY A 129 -7.55 9.78 -1.37
CA GLY A 129 -7.16 8.87 -2.45
C GLY A 129 -5.73 8.34 -2.30
N LYS A 130 -4.82 9.11 -1.69
CA LYS A 130 -3.44 8.66 -1.37
C LYS A 130 -3.39 7.64 -0.22
N ILE A 131 -4.45 7.56 0.59
CA ILE A 131 -4.55 6.69 1.77
C ILE A 131 -5.31 5.39 1.45
N LEU A 132 -6.27 5.46 0.51
CA LEU A 132 -7.11 4.35 0.08
C LEU A 132 -6.33 3.21 -0.58
N GLY A 133 -6.87 2.00 -0.45
CA GLY A 133 -6.30 0.80 -1.05
C GLY A 133 -4.89 0.49 -0.56
N SER A 134 -4.08 -0.11 -1.42
CA SER A 134 -2.72 -0.53 -1.09
C SER A 134 -1.73 0.64 -1.16
N ALA A 135 -1.89 1.65 -0.32
CA ALA A 135 -1.02 2.84 -0.29
C ALA A 135 0.39 2.56 0.24
N VAL A 136 0.55 1.61 1.15
CA VAL A 136 1.85 1.38 1.85
C VAL A 136 2.82 0.56 1.00
N ASN A 137 2.38 -0.54 0.38
CA ASN A 137 3.29 -1.44 -0.33
C ASN A 137 4.06 -0.78 -1.49
N PRO A 138 3.45 0.06 -2.35
CA PRO A 138 4.15 0.73 -3.44
C PRO A 138 5.29 1.63 -2.96
N VAL A 139 5.19 2.17 -1.74
CA VAL A 139 6.21 3.04 -1.15
C VAL A 139 7.38 2.24 -0.57
N LEU A 140 7.11 1.08 0.04
CA LEU A 140 8.13 0.32 0.77
C LEU A 140 8.85 -0.74 -0.08
N ARG A 141 8.28 -1.13 -1.23
CA ARG A 141 8.80 -2.23 -2.07
C ARG A 141 9.77 -1.70 -3.14
N GLU A 142 10.84 -1.06 -2.70
CA GLU A 142 11.96 -0.62 -3.54
C GLU A 142 12.90 -1.81 -3.88
N GLY A 143 12.32 -2.92 -4.35
CA GLY A 143 13.03 -4.15 -4.64
C GLY A 143 12.10 -5.31 -5.01
N ASN A 144 12.71 -6.42 -5.40
CA ASN A 144 11.98 -7.64 -5.76
C ASN A 144 11.60 -8.49 -4.54
N SER A 145 10.78 -9.51 -4.75
CA SER A 145 10.26 -10.37 -3.69
C SER A 145 10.99 -11.73 -3.62
N ASP A 146 11.67 -12.02 -2.50
CA ASP A 146 12.02 -13.40 -2.10
C ASP A 146 10.97 -13.92 -1.11
N ARG A 147 10.11 -14.85 -1.54
CA ARG A 147 9.06 -15.47 -0.72
C ARG A 147 9.20 -16.98 -0.70
N ARG A 148 9.38 -17.55 0.49
CA ARG A 148 9.54 -18.99 0.72
C ARG A 148 9.08 -19.40 2.11
N VAL A 149 8.71 -20.66 2.26
CA VAL A 149 8.37 -21.25 3.56
C VAL A 149 9.66 -21.57 4.33
N ALA A 150 9.76 -21.15 5.59
CA ALA A 150 10.91 -21.48 6.43
C ALA A 150 10.98 -22.99 6.72
N GLY A 151 12.20 -23.54 6.77
CA GLY A 151 12.44 -24.98 7.01
C GLY A 151 11.72 -25.54 8.24
N PRO A 152 11.82 -24.89 9.42
CA PRO A 152 11.10 -25.33 10.62
C PRO A 152 9.58 -25.35 10.46
N VAL A 153 9.00 -24.36 9.76
CA VAL A 153 7.54 -24.31 9.49
C VAL A 153 7.12 -25.48 8.59
N LYS A 154 7.92 -25.78 7.55
CA LYS A 154 7.64 -26.93 6.68
C LYS A 154 7.72 -28.26 7.44
N GLN A 155 8.70 -28.41 8.33
CA GLN A 155 8.83 -29.63 9.14
C GLN A 155 7.67 -29.75 10.14
N TYR A 156 7.27 -28.65 10.78
CA TYR A 156 6.11 -28.63 11.66
C TYR A 156 4.83 -29.07 10.95
N ALA A 157 4.57 -28.56 9.74
CA ALA A 157 3.41 -28.95 8.95
C ALA A 157 3.42 -30.42 8.50
N LYS A 158 4.60 -31.04 8.33
CA LYS A 158 4.73 -32.48 8.07
C LYS A 158 4.37 -33.31 9.31
N ASN A 159 4.79 -32.86 10.48
CA ASN A 159 4.53 -33.55 11.74
C ASN A 159 3.10 -33.32 12.26
N ASN A 160 2.49 -32.19 11.88
CA ASN A 160 1.15 -31.76 12.30
C ASN A 160 0.36 -31.38 11.04
N PRO A 161 -0.08 -32.37 10.23
CA PRO A 161 -0.82 -32.09 9.01
C PRO A 161 -2.14 -31.39 9.35
N HIS A 162 -2.41 -30.27 8.69
CA HIS A 162 -3.71 -29.61 8.78
C HIS A 162 -4.74 -30.35 7.94
N SER A 163 -6.03 -30.11 8.22
CA SER A 163 -7.13 -30.70 7.47
C SER A 163 -7.06 -30.30 6.00
N MET A 164 -7.08 -31.30 5.12
CA MET A 164 -7.20 -31.13 3.67
C MET A 164 -8.52 -31.76 3.23
N GLY A 165 -9.38 -30.98 2.59
CA GLY A 165 -10.65 -31.49 2.06
C GLY A 165 -10.42 -32.55 0.98
N GLU A 166 -11.22 -33.62 1.00
CA GLU A 166 -11.19 -34.66 -0.02
C GLU A 166 -11.62 -34.08 -1.38
N TRP A 167 -10.85 -34.37 -2.42
CA TRP A 167 -11.21 -34.04 -3.80
C TRP A 167 -11.91 -35.23 -4.45
N LYS A 168 -13.15 -35.00 -4.89
CA LYS A 168 -13.93 -36.01 -5.62
C LYS A 168 -13.81 -35.83 -7.13
N ALA A 169 -13.77 -36.95 -7.84
CA ALA A 169 -13.67 -36.96 -9.30
C ALA A 169 -14.91 -36.39 -10.01
N ASP A 170 -16.05 -36.34 -9.33
CA ASP A 170 -17.33 -35.78 -9.79
C ASP A 170 -17.53 -34.32 -9.34
N SER A 171 -16.48 -33.65 -8.86
CA SER A 171 -16.53 -32.23 -8.52
C SER A 171 -16.86 -31.38 -9.75
N ALA A 172 -17.95 -30.61 -9.69
CA ALA A 172 -18.35 -29.68 -10.74
C ALA A 172 -17.64 -28.31 -10.64
N SER A 173 -16.81 -28.11 -9.61
CA SER A 173 -16.04 -26.87 -9.44
C SER A 173 -15.07 -26.67 -10.59
N HIS A 174 -15.15 -25.51 -11.24
CA HIS A 174 -14.27 -25.12 -12.33
C HIS A 174 -14.03 -23.61 -12.29
N VAL A 175 -12.98 -23.15 -12.97
CA VAL A 175 -12.75 -21.73 -13.21
C VAL A 175 -13.48 -21.33 -14.49
N ALA A 176 -14.33 -20.31 -14.42
CA ALA A 176 -14.87 -19.63 -15.59
C ALA A 176 -14.11 -18.30 -15.78
N ASN A 177 -13.68 -18.02 -17.01
CA ASN A 177 -13.00 -16.78 -17.40
C ASN A 177 -13.58 -16.28 -18.73
N MET A 178 -13.34 -15.00 -19.05
CA MET A 178 -13.74 -14.41 -20.33
C MET A 178 -12.94 -15.05 -21.47
N SER A 179 -13.59 -15.31 -22.61
CA SER A 179 -12.92 -15.84 -23.82
C SER A 179 -12.40 -14.74 -24.75
N GLY A 180 -12.71 -13.48 -24.45
CA GLY A 180 -12.26 -12.29 -25.17
C GLY A 180 -12.87 -11.02 -24.56
N GLY A 181 -12.34 -9.85 -24.94
CA GLY A 181 -12.79 -8.56 -24.42
C GLY A 181 -12.30 -8.24 -23.00
N ASP A 182 -11.39 -9.04 -22.45
CA ASP A 182 -10.72 -8.78 -21.19
C ASP A 182 -9.35 -8.08 -21.41
N PHE A 183 -8.64 -7.81 -20.31
CA PHE A 183 -7.31 -7.23 -20.38
C PHE A 183 -6.32 -8.14 -21.12
N TYR A 184 -6.38 -9.45 -20.90
CA TYR A 184 -5.48 -10.40 -21.54
C TYR A 184 -5.62 -10.38 -23.07
N GLY A 185 -6.85 -10.40 -23.59
CA GLY A 185 -7.11 -10.41 -25.02
C GLY A 185 -6.85 -9.08 -25.74
N SER A 186 -6.70 -7.98 -25.00
CA SER A 186 -6.54 -6.62 -25.57
C SER A 186 -5.18 -5.98 -25.31
N GLU A 187 -4.31 -6.63 -24.54
CA GLU A 187 -3.01 -6.08 -24.15
C GLU A 187 -2.13 -5.75 -25.37
N GLN A 188 -1.53 -4.56 -25.32
CA GLN A 188 -0.46 -4.14 -26.21
C GLN A 188 0.70 -3.64 -25.34
N SER A 189 1.92 -4.02 -25.73
CA SER A 189 3.14 -3.72 -24.98
C SER A 189 4.18 -3.04 -25.88
N ALA A 190 4.93 -2.11 -25.30
CA ALA A 190 6.04 -1.42 -25.97
C ALA A 190 7.26 -1.32 -25.06
N VAL A 191 8.45 -1.46 -25.66
CA VAL A 191 9.74 -1.22 -24.99
C VAL A 191 10.30 0.11 -25.47
N MET A 192 10.51 1.04 -24.53
CA MET A 192 10.97 2.39 -24.82
C MET A 192 12.41 2.39 -25.34
N GLN A 193 12.63 2.94 -26.54
CA GLN A 193 13.96 3.01 -27.15
C GLN A 193 14.86 4.08 -26.52
N LYS A 194 14.25 5.11 -25.94
CA LYS A 194 14.88 6.22 -25.21
C LYS A 194 13.91 6.70 -24.14
N ALA A 195 14.43 7.41 -23.14
CA ALA A 195 13.59 8.12 -22.19
C ALA A 195 12.69 9.14 -22.91
N ASP A 196 11.43 9.21 -22.52
CA ASP A 196 10.42 10.10 -23.09
C ASP A 196 9.32 10.39 -22.05
N ASP A 197 8.47 11.37 -22.30
CA ASP A 197 7.31 11.67 -21.45
C ASP A 197 6.02 11.55 -22.26
N VAL A 198 5.19 10.57 -21.92
CA VAL A 198 3.99 10.23 -22.68
C VAL A 198 2.72 10.78 -22.02
N ARG A 199 1.78 11.22 -22.86
CA ARG A 199 0.44 11.65 -22.46
C ARG A 199 -0.58 10.56 -22.80
N ILE A 200 -1.53 10.31 -21.91
CA ILE A 200 -2.67 9.44 -22.14
C ILE A 200 -3.90 10.31 -22.40
N GLU A 201 -4.51 10.14 -23.56
CA GLU A 201 -5.66 10.93 -24.01
C GLU A 201 -6.76 10.05 -24.60
N LEU A 202 -8.01 10.49 -24.41
CA LEU A 202 -9.18 9.92 -25.03
C LEU A 202 -9.62 10.84 -26.16
N VAL A 203 -9.52 10.36 -27.40
CA VAL A 203 -10.08 11.04 -28.57
C VAL A 203 -11.53 10.60 -28.72
N LYS A 204 -12.48 11.51 -28.49
CA LYS A 204 -13.92 11.24 -28.56
C LYS A 204 -14.38 11.12 -30.02
N ALA A 205 -15.54 10.50 -30.22
CA ALA A 205 -16.15 10.40 -31.55
C ALA A 205 -16.47 11.78 -32.18
N SER A 206 -16.63 12.83 -31.36
CA SER A 206 -16.77 14.22 -31.82
C SER A 206 -15.47 14.82 -32.38
N GLY A 207 -14.32 14.19 -32.11
CA GLY A 207 -12.98 14.74 -32.36
C GLY A 207 -12.39 15.49 -31.15
N ASP A 208 -13.18 15.72 -30.10
CA ASP A 208 -12.68 16.37 -28.87
C ASP A 208 -11.67 15.46 -28.16
N VAL A 209 -10.59 16.07 -27.66
CA VAL A 209 -9.53 15.37 -26.93
C VAL A 209 -9.67 15.64 -25.44
N GLU A 210 -9.83 14.57 -24.66
CA GLU A 210 -9.81 14.62 -23.20
C GLU A 210 -8.48 14.04 -22.69
N VAL A 211 -7.72 14.83 -21.94
CA VAL A 211 -6.46 14.37 -21.35
C VAL A 211 -6.78 13.62 -20.06
N LEU A 212 -6.56 12.30 -20.07
CA LEU A 212 -6.74 11.44 -18.91
C LEU A 212 -5.52 11.51 -17.98
N LYS A 213 -4.33 11.59 -18.55
CA LYS A 213 -3.07 11.78 -17.81
C LYS A 213 -2.08 12.59 -18.63
N ALA A 214 -1.73 13.77 -18.13
CA ALA A 214 -0.93 14.75 -18.86
C ALA A 214 0.53 14.35 -19.07
N SER A 215 1.12 13.62 -18.12
CA SER A 215 2.54 13.24 -18.11
C SER A 215 2.74 11.89 -17.43
N THR A 216 3.59 11.08 -18.05
CA THR A 216 4.09 9.78 -17.59
C THR A 216 5.52 9.66 -18.10
N ALA A 217 6.47 10.11 -17.29
CA ALA A 217 7.88 9.98 -17.62
C ALA A 217 8.29 8.51 -17.67
N LEU A 218 8.91 8.10 -18.77
CA LEU A 218 9.40 6.75 -19.01
C LEU A 218 10.92 6.76 -19.23
N GLN A 219 11.58 5.69 -18.81
CA GLN A 219 13.00 5.49 -18.93
C GLN A 219 13.35 4.76 -20.23
N THR A 220 14.62 4.87 -20.64
CA THR A 220 15.18 4.03 -21.71
C THR A 220 15.08 2.55 -21.31
N LYS A 221 14.51 1.73 -22.20
CA LYS A 221 14.21 0.29 -22.01
C LYS A 221 13.10 -0.02 -21.00
N GLU A 222 12.38 0.98 -20.51
CA GLU A 222 11.16 0.73 -19.74
C GLU A 222 10.11 0.03 -20.62
N VAL A 223 9.35 -0.88 -20.02
CA VAL A 223 8.21 -1.54 -20.65
C VAL A 223 6.95 -0.82 -20.22
N ILE A 224 6.10 -0.45 -21.18
CA ILE A 224 4.77 0.11 -20.92
C ILE A 224 3.73 -0.72 -21.65
N ASP A 225 2.64 -1.02 -20.93
CA ASP A 225 1.54 -1.85 -21.41
C ASP A 225 0.22 -1.06 -21.37
N SER A 226 -0.68 -1.36 -22.30
CA SER A 226 -2.06 -0.84 -22.31
C SER A 226 -3.02 -1.98 -22.61
N ALA A 227 -4.16 -2.00 -21.92
CA ALA A 227 -5.19 -3.00 -22.10
C ALA A 227 -6.58 -2.40 -21.76
N VAL A 228 -7.64 -3.00 -22.26
CA VAL A 228 -9.02 -2.56 -22.01
C VAL A 228 -9.93 -3.74 -21.67
N MET A 229 -10.74 -3.60 -20.62
CA MET A 229 -11.85 -4.51 -20.35
C MET A 229 -13.13 -3.95 -20.96
N SER A 230 -13.71 -4.69 -21.90
CA SER A 230 -14.98 -4.33 -22.54
C SER A 230 -16.13 -4.51 -21.56
N CYS A 231 -16.90 -3.44 -21.34
CA CYS A 231 -18.09 -3.50 -20.49
C CYS A 231 -19.23 -4.36 -21.07
N SER A 232 -19.20 -4.66 -22.37
CA SER A 232 -20.26 -5.39 -23.07
C SER A 232 -19.90 -6.82 -23.48
N ALA A 233 -18.66 -7.26 -23.24
CA ALA A 233 -18.18 -8.58 -23.64
C ALA A 233 -18.67 -9.70 -22.71
#